data_AF-A6H052-F1
#
_entry.id   AF-A6H052-F1
#
_cell.length_a   1.000
_cell.length_b   1.000
_cell.length_c   1.000
_cell.angle_alpha   90.00
_cell.angle_beta   90.00
_cell.angle_gamma   90.00
#
_symmetry.space_group_name_H-M   'P 1'
#
loop_
_entity.id
_entity.type
_entity.pdbx_description
1 polymer ?
#
loop_
_entity_poly.entity_id
_entity_poly.type
_entity_poly.pdbx_seq_one_letter_code
_entity_poly.pdbx_strand_id
1 'polypeptide(L)'
;MINLFNTHIESLSIHRVGNVSRNEDMFLSENPYGLNDEIMPLLKEYFLKSFREKEENYFQFAHEVDLEYNEMFKFATEIFENPSKTHDISKKITKHLFEQSNHPHIKNGEVYVTHLTNISIDNNVVDAIGIFKSELKADFLQFEEKGTTLEMILQQGINLNKLDKGCLIFNYKKEEGYKILTVDSNRYDARYWLEHFLSVDAFQDENFKTKKYLKFCQDFAKDVVFPAEDKKEEVMFMNRAVNHFAKNDQFEESNFLNEVIDNPDLISEFKNYKVDKGEKYSIEDLTSFPIANAAVSDARRTMKNVINLDTNIQIKLDFINPESAEKFVEKGWDEEKQMYYYLVYFNKEQKS
;
A
#
# COMPACT_ATOMS: atom_id res chain seq x y z
N MET A 1 -6.24 -1.02 -10.70
CA MET A 1 -7.32 -0.66 -9.75
C MET A 1 -8.09 -1.90 -9.39
N ILE A 2 -8.27 -2.15 -8.09
CA ILE A 2 -8.97 -3.32 -7.58
C ILE A 2 -10.44 -3.03 -7.24
N ASN A 3 -11.32 -4.01 -7.43
CA ASN A 3 -12.70 -3.96 -6.96
C ASN A 3 -13.09 -5.29 -6.28
N LEU A 4 -13.43 -5.18 -5.00
CA LEU A 4 -13.78 -6.29 -4.09
C LEU A 4 -15.28 -6.34 -3.75
N PHE A 5 -16.11 -5.47 -4.31
CA PHE A 5 -17.54 -5.38 -3.94
C PHE A 5 -18.34 -6.60 -4.42
N ASN A 6 -17.97 -7.17 -5.56
CA ASN A 6 -18.64 -8.32 -6.16
C ASN A 6 -18.05 -9.67 -5.72
N THR A 7 -17.10 -9.69 -4.79
CA THR A 7 -16.41 -10.91 -4.36
C THR A 7 -17.38 -11.92 -3.75
N HIS A 8 -17.24 -13.20 -4.09
CA HIS A 8 -17.95 -14.30 -3.44
C HIS A 8 -16.96 -15.18 -2.69
N ILE A 9 -17.39 -15.71 -1.54
CA ILE A 9 -16.61 -16.67 -0.75
C ILE A 9 -17.12 -18.06 -1.13
N GLU A 10 -16.36 -18.80 -1.94
CA GLU A 10 -16.76 -20.14 -2.41
C GLU A 10 -16.53 -21.21 -1.34
N SER A 11 -15.47 -21.05 -0.55
CA SER A 11 -15.14 -21.97 0.53
C SER A 11 -14.46 -21.23 1.67
N LEU A 12 -14.62 -21.78 2.88
CA LEU A 12 -13.98 -21.28 4.09
C LEU A 12 -13.44 -22.45 4.90
N SER A 13 -12.16 -22.36 5.25
CA SER A 13 -11.53 -23.25 6.23
C SER A 13 -11.11 -22.44 7.44
N ILE A 14 -11.43 -22.95 8.63
CA ILE A 14 -11.12 -22.29 9.90
C ILE A 14 -10.23 -23.22 10.72
N HIS A 15 -9.11 -22.69 11.18
CA HIS A 15 -8.17 -23.38 12.06
C HIS A 15 -7.81 -22.48 13.24
N ARG A 16 -6.98 -22.99 14.16
CA ARG A 16 -6.32 -22.17 15.17
C ARG A 16 -4.83 -22.37 15.07
N VAL A 17 -4.07 -21.28 15.11
CA VAL A 17 -2.61 -21.31 15.18
C VAL A 17 -2.16 -20.86 16.56
N GLY A 18 -1.22 -21.62 17.14
CA GLY A 18 -0.54 -21.28 18.39
C GLY A 18 0.79 -20.58 18.14
N ASN A 19 1.68 -20.66 19.14
CA ASN A 19 3.02 -20.11 19.12
C ASN A 19 3.97 -21.12 19.77
N VAL A 20 4.98 -21.52 19.00
CA VAL A 20 5.94 -22.57 19.39
C VAL A 20 6.69 -22.18 20.66
N SER A 21 7.16 -20.93 20.76
CA SER A 21 7.94 -20.44 21.92
C SER A 21 7.10 -20.28 23.18
N ARG A 22 5.78 -20.27 23.06
CA ARG A 22 4.84 -20.19 24.19
C ARG A 22 4.24 -21.55 24.55
N ASN A 23 4.68 -22.64 23.91
CA ASN A 23 4.09 -23.97 24.02
C ASN A 23 2.57 -23.96 23.77
N GLU A 24 2.12 -23.14 22.83
CA GLU A 24 0.73 -23.07 22.40
C GLU A 24 0.59 -23.91 21.13
N ASP A 25 -0.26 -24.93 21.13
CA ASP A 25 -0.46 -25.81 19.97
C ASP A 25 -1.31 -25.18 18.86
N MET A 26 -1.23 -25.75 17.66
CA MET A 26 -2.19 -25.50 16.59
C MET A 26 -3.36 -26.50 16.62
N PHE A 27 -4.52 -26.08 16.12
CA PHE A 27 -5.69 -26.93 15.93
C PHE A 27 -6.15 -26.88 14.47
N LEU A 28 -6.18 -28.04 13.81
CA LEU A 28 -6.59 -28.18 12.42
C LEU A 28 -7.98 -28.83 12.36
N SER A 29 -9.01 -28.05 12.02
CA SER A 29 -10.34 -28.59 11.72
C SER A 29 -10.29 -29.69 10.65
N GLU A 30 -11.08 -30.74 10.86
CA GLU A 30 -11.14 -31.88 9.96
C GLU A 30 -11.87 -31.57 8.64
N ASN A 31 -12.89 -30.72 8.71
CA ASN A 31 -13.80 -30.37 7.62
C ASN A 31 -13.86 -28.84 7.40
N PRO A 32 -14.18 -28.39 6.17
CA PRO A 32 -14.43 -26.97 5.89
C PRO A 32 -15.66 -26.45 6.64
N TYR A 33 -15.72 -25.13 6.84
CA TYR A 33 -16.86 -24.48 7.48
C TYR A 33 -18.00 -24.30 6.46
N GLY A 34 -19.21 -24.74 6.82
CA GLY A 34 -20.41 -24.56 6.01
C GLY A 34 -20.88 -23.12 6.03
N LEU A 35 -20.72 -22.41 4.91
CA LEU A 35 -21.22 -21.04 4.75
C LEU A 35 -22.75 -21.02 4.70
N ASN A 36 -23.34 -19.96 5.27
CA ASN A 36 -24.78 -19.70 5.22
C ASN A 36 -25.05 -18.22 4.91
N ASP A 37 -26.30 -17.91 4.53
CA ASP A 37 -26.69 -16.57 4.08
C ASP A 37 -26.59 -15.49 5.17
N GLU A 38 -26.63 -15.88 6.45
CA GLU A 38 -26.54 -14.96 7.58
C GLU A 38 -25.10 -14.53 7.85
N ILE A 39 -24.14 -15.47 7.80
CA ILE A 39 -22.74 -15.20 8.16
C ILE A 39 -21.92 -14.67 6.99
N MET A 40 -22.29 -15.02 5.76
CA MET A 40 -21.53 -14.66 4.56
C MET A 40 -21.35 -13.13 4.39
N PRO A 41 -22.38 -12.28 4.55
CA PRO A 41 -22.20 -10.83 4.48
C PRO A 41 -21.26 -10.29 5.56
N LEU A 42 -21.33 -10.85 6.77
CA LEU A 42 -20.48 -10.45 7.90
C LEU A 42 -19.01 -10.79 7.65
N LEU A 43 -18.72 -11.99 7.15
CA LEU A 43 -17.36 -12.42 6.82
C LEU A 43 -16.79 -11.62 5.65
N LYS A 44 -17.59 -11.37 4.61
CA LYS A 44 -17.15 -10.57 3.47
C LYS A 44 -16.78 -9.16 3.90
N GLU A 45 -17.57 -8.53 4.76
CA GLU A 45 -17.24 -7.21 5.31
C GLU A 45 -15.99 -7.28 6.18
N TYR A 46 -15.93 -8.22 7.12
CA TYR A 46 -14.80 -8.41 8.03
C TYR A 46 -13.47 -8.61 7.29
N PHE A 47 -13.45 -9.47 6.28
CA PHE A 47 -12.24 -9.82 5.54
C PHE A 47 -11.81 -8.74 4.55
N LEU A 48 -12.75 -8.10 3.84
CA LEU A 48 -12.40 -7.27 2.68
C LEU A 48 -12.36 -5.77 2.99
N LYS A 49 -12.98 -5.30 4.07
CA LYS A 49 -13.05 -3.86 4.40
C LYS A 49 -11.68 -3.20 4.45
N SER A 50 -10.71 -3.80 5.17
CA SER A 50 -9.37 -3.23 5.31
C SER A 50 -8.57 -3.15 4.01
N PHE A 51 -8.96 -3.90 2.98
CA PHE A 51 -8.34 -3.88 1.66
C PHE A 51 -8.95 -2.82 0.73
N ARG A 52 -10.14 -2.29 1.06
CA ARG A 52 -10.80 -1.20 0.32
C ARG A 52 -10.36 0.19 0.78
N GLU A 53 -9.94 0.30 2.04
CA GLU A 53 -9.61 1.59 2.69
C GLU A 53 -8.12 1.98 2.60
N LYS A 54 -7.23 1.02 2.32
CA LYS A 54 -5.78 1.25 2.29
C LYS A 54 -5.27 1.60 0.90
N GLU A 55 -4.21 2.40 0.86
CA GLU A 55 -3.45 2.67 -0.35
C GLU A 55 -2.89 1.35 -0.92
N GLU A 56 -3.12 1.10 -2.21
CA GLU A 56 -2.72 -0.14 -2.89
C GLU A 56 -1.18 -0.26 -2.96
N ASN A 57 -0.57 -0.89 -1.95
CA ASN A 57 0.79 -1.40 -2.04
C ASN A 57 0.71 -2.90 -2.31
N TYR A 58 1.03 -3.27 -3.54
CA TYR A 58 1.04 -4.66 -3.97
C TYR A 58 2.38 -5.31 -3.61
N PHE A 59 2.29 -6.61 -3.36
CA PHE A 59 3.42 -7.50 -3.10
C PHE A 59 3.38 -8.66 -4.10
N GLN A 60 4.49 -9.39 -4.18
CA GLN A 60 4.62 -10.66 -4.88
C GLN A 60 5.36 -11.65 -4.00
N PHE A 61 5.08 -12.93 -4.17
CA PHE A 61 5.97 -13.95 -3.63
C PHE A 61 7.37 -13.78 -4.18
N ALA A 62 8.35 -13.98 -3.31
CA ALA A 62 9.75 -13.91 -3.64
C ALA A 62 10.52 -15.00 -2.89
N HIS A 63 11.66 -15.36 -3.45
CA HIS A 63 12.62 -16.26 -2.83
C HIS A 63 14.00 -15.97 -3.41
N GLU A 64 15.05 -16.08 -2.60
CA GLU A 64 16.43 -15.70 -3.00
C GLU A 64 17.00 -16.55 -4.14
N VAL A 65 16.41 -17.71 -4.40
CA VAL A 65 16.90 -18.71 -5.39
C VAL A 65 15.93 -18.83 -6.56
N ASP A 66 14.68 -19.22 -6.29
CA ASP A 66 13.64 -19.39 -7.30
C ASP A 66 12.27 -19.35 -6.62
N LEU A 67 11.26 -18.76 -7.28
CA LEU A 67 9.87 -18.72 -6.82
C LEU A 67 9.32 -20.11 -6.48
N GLU A 68 9.76 -21.16 -7.18
CA GLU A 68 9.37 -22.53 -6.88
C GLU A 68 9.72 -22.93 -5.45
N TYR A 69 10.72 -22.33 -4.80
CA TYR A 69 11.06 -22.64 -3.40
C TYR A 69 10.19 -21.92 -2.37
N ASN A 70 9.38 -20.93 -2.77
CA ASN A 70 8.44 -20.27 -1.87
C ASN A 70 7.24 -21.21 -1.56
N GLU A 71 7.07 -21.57 -0.29
CA GLU A 71 6.01 -22.49 0.14
C GLU A 71 4.61 -21.91 -0.07
N MET A 72 4.42 -20.62 0.21
CA MET A 72 3.14 -19.96 0.02
C MET A 72 2.77 -19.82 -1.46
N PHE A 73 3.74 -19.58 -2.34
CA PHE A 73 3.56 -19.63 -3.79
C PHE A 73 3.07 -21.01 -4.23
N LYS A 74 3.75 -22.09 -3.79
CA LYS A 74 3.33 -23.47 -4.07
C LYS A 74 1.91 -23.77 -3.59
N PHE A 75 1.58 -23.39 -2.35
CA PHE A 75 0.25 -23.61 -1.78
C PHE A 75 -0.82 -22.82 -2.54
N ALA A 76 -0.54 -21.56 -2.90
CA ALA A 76 -1.46 -20.75 -3.69
C ALA A 76 -1.70 -21.36 -5.08
N THR A 77 -0.63 -21.79 -5.76
CA THR A 77 -0.73 -22.49 -7.05
C THR A 77 -1.55 -23.77 -6.95
N GLU A 78 -1.33 -24.60 -5.92
CA GLU A 78 -2.09 -25.85 -5.74
C GLU A 78 -3.60 -25.56 -5.54
N ILE A 79 -3.95 -24.48 -4.84
CA ILE A 79 -5.36 -24.05 -4.68
C ILE A 79 -5.93 -23.55 -6.00
N PHE A 80 -5.22 -22.70 -6.74
CA PHE A 80 -5.73 -22.17 -8.00
C PHE A 80 -5.88 -23.24 -9.09
N GLU A 81 -5.00 -24.23 -9.12
CA GLU A 81 -5.08 -25.36 -10.05
C GLU A 81 -6.19 -26.35 -9.67
N ASN A 82 -6.53 -26.45 -8.38
CA ASN A 82 -7.62 -27.29 -7.92
C ASN A 82 -8.32 -26.74 -6.66
N PRO A 83 -9.31 -25.84 -6.83
CA PRO A 83 -10.00 -25.20 -5.70
C PRO A 83 -10.69 -26.19 -4.75
N SER A 84 -11.02 -27.41 -5.20
CA SER A 84 -11.60 -28.45 -4.32
C SER A 84 -10.67 -28.89 -3.19
N LYS A 85 -9.35 -28.68 -3.34
CA LYS A 85 -8.33 -28.98 -2.34
C LYS A 85 -8.09 -27.85 -1.34
N THR A 86 -8.82 -26.74 -1.43
CA THR A 86 -8.62 -25.56 -0.57
C THR A 86 -8.52 -25.93 0.91
N HIS A 87 -9.39 -26.84 1.39
CA HIS A 87 -9.36 -27.25 2.79
C HIS A 87 -8.09 -28.02 3.18
N ASP A 88 -7.65 -28.99 2.39
CA ASP A 88 -6.43 -29.75 2.69
C ASP A 88 -5.18 -28.88 2.62
N ILE A 89 -5.16 -27.92 1.69
CA ILE A 89 -4.05 -26.97 1.56
C ILE A 89 -4.07 -25.93 2.68
N SER A 90 -5.25 -25.53 3.17
CA SER A 90 -5.37 -24.62 4.32
C SER A 90 -4.76 -25.20 5.61
N LYS A 91 -4.77 -26.53 5.75
CA LYS A 91 -4.04 -27.23 6.83
C LYS A 91 -2.52 -27.07 6.68
N LYS A 92 -1.99 -27.17 5.45
CA LYS A 92 -0.57 -26.93 5.16
C LYS A 92 -0.18 -25.47 5.43
N ILE A 93 -0.99 -24.52 4.96
CA ILE A 93 -0.81 -23.08 5.20
C ILE A 93 -0.77 -22.78 6.70
N THR A 94 -1.71 -23.34 7.47
CA THR A 94 -1.76 -23.13 8.94
C THR A 94 -0.56 -23.75 9.64
N LYS A 95 -0.11 -24.92 9.18
CA LYS A 95 1.10 -25.57 9.70
C LYS A 95 2.35 -24.73 9.43
N HIS A 96 2.51 -24.21 8.22
CA HIS A 96 3.59 -23.27 7.89
C HIS A 96 3.53 -22.03 8.80
N LEU A 97 2.36 -21.42 8.93
CA LEU A 97 2.16 -20.28 9.83
C LEU A 97 2.56 -20.61 11.29
N PHE A 98 2.27 -21.81 11.76
CA PHE A 98 2.69 -22.29 13.08
C PHE A 98 4.22 -22.38 13.20
N GLU A 99 4.89 -22.96 12.21
CA GLU A 99 6.35 -23.09 12.17
C GLU A 99 7.06 -21.73 12.15
N GLN A 100 6.45 -20.72 11.50
CA GLN A 100 6.97 -19.34 11.50
C GLN A 100 6.56 -18.52 12.75
N SER A 101 5.66 -19.05 13.60
CA SER A 101 5.16 -18.37 14.81
C SER A 101 6.05 -18.67 16.03
N ASN A 102 7.32 -18.24 15.97
CA ASN A 102 8.33 -18.52 17.00
C ASN A 102 8.68 -17.32 17.92
N HIS A 103 8.22 -16.11 17.62
CA HIS A 103 8.53 -14.94 18.44
C HIS A 103 7.49 -14.77 19.58
N PRO A 104 7.89 -14.50 20.84
CA PRO A 104 6.96 -14.43 21.99
C PRO A 104 5.83 -13.39 21.86
N HIS A 105 6.00 -12.37 21.01
CA HIS A 105 4.96 -11.36 20.76
C HIS A 105 3.88 -11.82 19.77
N ILE A 106 4.12 -12.88 18.99
CA ILE A 106 3.10 -13.41 18.07
C ILE A 106 2.02 -14.08 18.91
N LYS A 107 0.79 -13.60 18.78
CA LYS A 107 -0.36 -14.15 19.53
C LYS A 107 -0.93 -15.37 18.82
N ASN A 108 -1.49 -16.30 19.58
CA ASN A 108 -2.36 -17.32 19.02
C ASN A 108 -3.63 -16.68 18.43
N GLY A 109 -4.34 -17.44 17.60
CA GLY A 109 -5.49 -16.89 16.92
C GLY A 109 -6.22 -17.87 16.02
N GLU A 110 -7.43 -17.49 15.61
CA GLU A 110 -8.17 -18.19 14.58
C GLU A 110 -7.62 -17.80 13.19
N VAL A 111 -7.43 -18.78 12.32
CA VAL A 111 -6.93 -18.64 10.95
C VAL A 111 -8.04 -19.01 9.99
N TYR A 112 -8.28 -18.15 9.01
CA TYR A 112 -9.31 -18.33 7.99
C TYR A 112 -8.64 -18.39 6.63
N VAL A 113 -8.91 -19.45 5.86
CA VAL A 113 -8.44 -19.58 4.47
C VAL A 113 -9.65 -19.73 3.57
N THR A 114 -9.76 -18.85 2.57
CA THR A 114 -10.92 -18.77 1.68
C THR A 114 -10.51 -18.82 0.22
N HIS A 115 -11.27 -19.55 -0.60
CA HIS A 115 -11.28 -19.36 -2.04
C HIS A 115 -12.31 -18.28 -2.40
N LEU A 116 -11.88 -17.25 -3.12
CA LEU A 116 -12.68 -16.08 -3.48
C LEU A 116 -12.81 -15.99 -4.99
N THR A 117 -13.99 -15.65 -5.49
CA THR A 117 -14.28 -15.45 -6.91
C THR A 117 -14.85 -14.06 -7.16
N ASN A 118 -14.96 -13.66 -8.43
CA ASN A 118 -15.58 -12.39 -8.85
C ASN A 118 -14.86 -11.14 -8.30
N ILE A 119 -13.54 -11.20 -8.16
CA ILE A 119 -12.71 -10.04 -7.87
C ILE A 119 -12.27 -9.42 -9.20
N SER A 120 -12.32 -8.10 -9.32
CA SER A 120 -11.77 -7.40 -10.48
C SER A 120 -10.43 -6.74 -10.14
N ILE A 121 -9.41 -7.03 -10.94
CA ILE A 121 -8.09 -6.39 -10.86
C ILE A 121 -7.64 -5.98 -12.26
N ASP A 122 -7.35 -4.69 -12.45
CA ASP A 122 -6.91 -4.13 -13.73
C ASP A 122 -7.85 -4.53 -14.89
N ASN A 123 -9.17 -4.48 -14.62
CA ASN A 123 -10.28 -4.87 -15.50
C ASN A 123 -10.39 -6.37 -15.83
N ASN A 124 -9.63 -7.23 -15.16
CA ASN A 124 -9.74 -8.68 -15.27
C ASN A 124 -10.53 -9.24 -14.10
N VAL A 125 -11.53 -10.09 -14.37
CA VAL A 125 -12.19 -10.85 -13.32
C VAL A 125 -11.34 -12.08 -13.02
N VAL A 126 -10.91 -12.20 -11.76
CA VAL A 126 -10.00 -13.25 -11.29
C VAL A 126 -10.49 -13.87 -10.00
N ASP A 127 -10.00 -15.08 -9.74
CA ASP A 127 -10.09 -15.74 -8.44
C ASP A 127 -8.97 -15.24 -7.52
N ALA A 128 -9.18 -15.38 -6.21
CA ALA A 128 -8.17 -15.06 -5.21
C ALA A 128 -8.23 -16.02 -4.02
N ILE A 129 -7.14 -16.03 -3.25
CA ILE A 129 -7.07 -16.73 -1.98
C ILE A 129 -6.99 -15.68 -0.89
N GLY A 130 -7.92 -15.75 0.06
CA GLY A 130 -7.89 -14.95 1.27
C GLY A 130 -7.30 -15.75 2.43
N ILE A 131 -6.30 -15.21 3.11
CA ILE A 131 -5.77 -15.79 4.35
C ILE A 131 -5.86 -14.71 5.41
N PHE A 132 -6.58 -14.99 6.50
CA PHE A 132 -6.85 -14.03 7.55
C PHE A 132 -6.52 -14.64 8.90
N LYS A 133 -6.07 -13.81 9.84
CA LYS A 133 -5.81 -14.22 11.22
C LYS A 133 -6.41 -13.20 12.18
N SER A 134 -7.14 -13.69 13.16
CA SER A 134 -7.66 -12.91 14.28
C SER A 134 -6.92 -13.28 15.57
N GLU A 135 -6.40 -12.29 16.28
CA GLU A 135 -5.56 -12.44 17.46
C GLU A 135 -6.22 -11.84 18.71
N LEU A 136 -7.12 -10.86 18.52
CA LEU A 136 -7.74 -10.13 19.60
C LEU A 136 -9.22 -10.52 19.77
N LYS A 137 -9.55 -10.94 20.99
CA LYS A 137 -10.94 -11.08 21.45
C LYS A 137 -11.36 -9.84 22.21
N ALA A 138 -12.61 -9.45 22.03
CA ALA A 138 -13.27 -8.38 22.78
C ALA A 138 -14.33 -8.97 23.69
N ASP A 139 -14.48 -8.39 24.87
CA ASP A 139 -15.59 -8.67 25.78
C ASP A 139 -16.86 -8.05 25.21
N PHE A 140 -17.97 -8.79 25.22
CA PHE A 140 -19.30 -8.29 24.91
C PHE A 140 -20.33 -8.84 25.88
N LEU A 141 -21.35 -8.03 26.14
CA LEU A 141 -22.48 -8.42 27.00
C LEU A 141 -23.64 -8.89 26.11
N GLN A 142 -24.04 -10.13 26.29
CA GLN A 142 -25.28 -10.67 25.73
C GLN A 142 -26.36 -10.67 26.81
N PHE A 143 -27.61 -10.45 26.42
CA PHE A 143 -28.74 -10.50 27.33
C PHE A 143 -29.70 -11.60 26.88
N GLU A 144 -30.13 -12.43 27.83
CA GLU A 144 -31.11 -13.50 27.61
C GLU A 144 -32.30 -13.31 28.55
N GLU A 145 -33.51 -13.47 28.01
CA GLU A 145 -34.73 -13.46 28.81
C GLU A 145 -34.92 -14.83 29.47
N LYS A 146 -34.95 -14.86 30.81
CA LYS A 146 -35.36 -16.03 31.58
C LYS A 146 -36.62 -15.71 32.36
N GLY A 147 -37.77 -16.01 31.78
CA GLY A 147 -39.08 -15.71 32.38
C GLY A 147 -39.29 -14.20 32.51
N THR A 148 -39.23 -13.68 33.73
CA THR A 148 -39.42 -12.25 34.04
C THR A 148 -38.12 -11.50 34.32
N THR A 149 -36.96 -12.18 34.23
CA THR A 149 -35.65 -11.57 34.48
C THR A 149 -34.82 -11.54 33.21
N LEU A 150 -34.16 -10.40 32.97
CA LEU A 150 -33.14 -10.27 31.95
C LEU A 150 -31.78 -10.60 32.58
N GLU A 151 -31.15 -11.68 32.12
CA GLU A 151 -29.82 -12.08 32.58
C GLU A 151 -28.74 -11.50 31.67
N MET A 152 -27.68 -10.97 32.28
CA MET A 152 -26.50 -10.46 31.58
C MET A 152 -25.42 -11.55 31.54
N ILE A 153 -24.90 -11.83 30.34
CA ILE A 153 -23.88 -12.83 30.09
C ILE A 153 -22.67 -12.13 29.48
N LEU A 154 -21.53 -12.21 30.17
CA LEU A 154 -20.24 -11.78 29.62
C LEU A 154 -19.71 -12.87 28.69
N GLN A 155 -19.46 -12.52 27.44
CA GLN A 155 -18.84 -13.40 26.45
C GLN A 155 -17.61 -12.74 25.84
N GLN A 156 -16.74 -13.57 25.26
CA GLN A 156 -15.55 -13.13 24.54
C GLN A 156 -15.61 -13.62 23.10
N GLY A 157 -15.32 -12.73 22.15
CA GLY A 157 -15.41 -13.06 20.72
C GLY A 157 -14.58 -12.15 19.84
N ILE A 158 -14.54 -12.48 18.55
CA ILE A 158 -13.78 -11.72 17.56
C ILE A 158 -14.53 -10.46 17.17
N ASN A 159 -13.84 -9.32 17.18
CA ASN A 159 -14.39 -8.07 16.71
C ASN A 159 -14.35 -8.01 15.19
N LEU A 160 -15.52 -8.19 14.54
CA LEU A 160 -15.66 -8.17 13.09
C LEU A 160 -15.38 -6.82 12.43
N ASN A 161 -15.20 -5.74 13.21
CA ASN A 161 -14.83 -4.43 12.66
C ASN A 161 -13.32 -4.26 12.47
N LYS A 162 -12.50 -5.15 13.03
CA LYS A 162 -11.04 -5.01 13.02
C LYS A 162 -10.37 -6.34 12.68
N LEU A 163 -9.89 -6.44 11.45
CA LEU A 163 -9.00 -7.50 11.02
C LEU A 163 -7.59 -7.26 11.60
N ASP A 164 -7.02 -8.26 12.27
CA ASP A 164 -5.67 -8.16 12.83
C ASP A 164 -4.63 -8.33 11.73
N LYS A 165 -4.66 -9.46 11.00
CA LYS A 165 -3.79 -9.74 9.87
C LYS A 165 -4.54 -10.40 8.73
N GLY A 166 -4.15 -10.09 7.50
CA GLY A 166 -4.65 -10.82 6.36
C GLY A 166 -3.89 -10.55 5.07
N CYS A 167 -4.05 -11.42 4.09
CA CYS A 167 -3.59 -11.22 2.73
C CYS A 167 -4.61 -11.72 1.71
N LEU A 168 -4.62 -11.07 0.55
CA LEU A 168 -5.32 -11.50 -0.65
C LEU A 168 -4.29 -11.81 -1.72
N ILE A 169 -4.24 -13.05 -2.18
CA ILE A 169 -3.38 -13.49 -3.28
C ILE A 169 -4.26 -13.60 -4.52
N PHE A 170 -4.04 -12.78 -5.53
CA PHE A 170 -4.84 -12.81 -6.76
C PHE A 170 -4.27 -13.83 -7.74
N ASN A 171 -5.13 -14.59 -8.42
CA ASN A 171 -4.72 -15.44 -9.55
C ASN A 171 -4.41 -14.57 -10.79
N TYR A 172 -3.38 -13.75 -10.66
CA TYR A 172 -2.99 -12.72 -11.61
C TYR A 172 -1.47 -12.57 -11.55
N LYS A 173 -0.81 -12.56 -12.72
CA LYS A 173 0.66 -12.52 -12.86
C LYS A 173 1.39 -13.65 -12.11
N LYS A 174 0.96 -14.91 -12.31
CA LYS A 174 1.60 -16.11 -11.71
C LYS A 174 3.11 -16.12 -11.88
N GLU A 175 3.61 -15.88 -13.09
CA GLU A 175 5.04 -15.89 -13.43
C GLU A 175 5.86 -14.81 -12.70
N GLU A 176 5.20 -13.77 -12.18
CA GLU A 176 5.83 -12.69 -11.40
C GLU A 176 5.66 -12.91 -9.88
N GLY A 177 5.18 -14.08 -9.45
CA GLY A 177 4.97 -14.41 -8.04
C GLY A 177 3.58 -14.06 -7.49
N TYR A 178 2.58 -13.90 -8.36
CA TYR A 178 1.22 -13.42 -8.05
C TYR A 178 1.17 -11.99 -7.51
N LYS A 179 0.12 -11.24 -7.86
CA LYS A 179 -0.15 -9.94 -7.24
C LYS A 179 -0.84 -10.17 -5.88
N ILE A 180 -0.35 -9.55 -4.82
CA ILE A 180 -0.77 -9.79 -3.44
C ILE A 180 -1.08 -8.46 -2.75
N LEU A 181 -2.16 -8.41 -1.97
CA LEU A 181 -2.39 -7.35 -0.99
C LEU A 181 -2.26 -7.91 0.42
N THR A 182 -1.80 -7.09 1.35
CA THR A 182 -1.61 -7.47 2.75
C THR A 182 -2.11 -6.39 3.70
N VAL A 183 -2.62 -6.83 4.84
CA VAL A 183 -3.08 -6.01 5.95
C VAL A 183 -2.42 -6.55 7.20
N ASP A 184 -1.70 -5.68 7.90
CA ASP A 184 -1.28 -5.92 9.27
C ASP A 184 -1.67 -4.70 10.13
N SER A 185 -2.53 -4.93 11.12
CA SER A 185 -2.96 -3.93 12.09
C SER A 185 -2.00 -3.83 13.29
N ASN A 186 -1.09 -4.78 13.44
CA ASN A 186 -0.21 -4.99 14.58
C ASN A 186 1.25 -4.76 14.16
N ARG A 187 1.72 -3.50 14.16
CA ARG A 187 3.06 -3.13 13.65
C ARG A 187 4.26 -3.73 14.42
N TYR A 188 4.04 -4.39 15.56
CA TYR A 188 5.11 -4.89 16.43
C TYR A 188 5.73 -6.21 15.93
N ASP A 189 5.04 -6.96 15.07
CA ASP A 189 5.48 -8.26 14.57
C ASP A 189 5.39 -8.39 13.04
N ALA A 190 5.26 -7.27 12.32
CA ALA A 190 5.04 -7.24 10.86
C ALA A 190 6.04 -8.04 10.01
N ARG A 191 7.29 -8.20 10.48
CA ARG A 191 8.31 -9.01 9.79
C ARG A 191 7.92 -10.47 9.67
N TYR A 192 7.34 -11.08 10.71
CA TYR A 192 6.99 -12.50 10.62
C TYR A 192 5.90 -12.72 9.56
N TRP A 193 4.94 -11.79 9.45
CA TRP A 193 3.82 -11.94 8.53
C TRP A 193 4.29 -11.79 7.08
N LEU A 194 5.06 -10.74 6.76
CA LEU A 194 5.52 -10.46 5.41
C LEU A 194 6.76 -11.28 5.00
N GLU A 195 7.80 -11.30 5.83
CA GLU A 195 9.11 -11.85 5.48
C GLU A 195 9.17 -13.37 5.71
N HIS A 196 8.62 -13.88 6.83
CA HIS A 196 8.77 -15.30 7.17
C HIS A 196 7.60 -16.17 6.69
N PHE A 197 6.36 -15.76 6.97
CA PHE A 197 5.17 -16.53 6.60
C PHE A 197 4.87 -16.40 5.12
N LEU A 198 4.64 -15.17 4.64
CA LEU A 198 4.32 -14.94 3.23
C LEU A 198 5.57 -15.00 2.33
N SER A 199 6.73 -14.55 2.84
CA SER A 199 7.96 -14.41 2.06
C SER A 199 7.71 -13.62 0.77
N VAL A 200 7.30 -12.36 0.94
CA VAL A 200 6.90 -11.47 -0.17
C VAL A 200 7.77 -10.23 -0.27
N ASP A 201 7.97 -9.76 -1.49
CA ASP A 201 8.59 -8.48 -1.83
C ASP A 201 7.59 -7.51 -2.45
N ALA A 202 7.97 -6.23 -2.54
CA ALA A 202 7.14 -5.23 -3.20
C ALA A 202 6.95 -5.57 -4.69
N PHE A 203 5.70 -5.52 -5.16
CA PHE A 203 5.37 -5.70 -6.57
C PHE A 203 5.71 -4.42 -7.32
N GLN A 204 6.77 -4.45 -8.13
CA GLN A 204 7.31 -3.27 -8.81
C GLN A 204 6.58 -2.97 -10.13
N ASP A 205 5.26 -2.73 -10.05
CA ASP A 205 4.48 -2.29 -11.20
C ASP A 205 4.72 -0.81 -11.57
N GLU A 206 4.12 -0.36 -12.67
CA GLU A 206 4.16 1.03 -13.12
C GLU A 206 3.70 2.04 -12.05
N ASN A 207 2.70 1.65 -11.25
CA ASN A 207 2.17 2.48 -10.17
C ASN A 207 3.18 2.60 -9.03
N PHE A 208 3.81 1.50 -8.62
CA PHE A 208 4.92 1.50 -7.66
C PHE A 208 6.08 2.38 -8.15
N LYS A 209 6.57 2.15 -9.38
CA LYS A 209 7.70 2.89 -9.97
C LYS A 209 7.40 4.39 -10.03
N THR A 210 6.21 4.77 -10.52
CA THR A 210 5.78 6.18 -10.59
C THR A 210 5.73 6.84 -9.21
N LYS A 211 5.13 6.17 -8.21
CA LYS A 211 5.05 6.70 -6.84
C LYS A 211 6.44 6.86 -6.21
N LYS A 212 7.29 5.85 -6.35
CA LYS A 212 8.65 5.86 -5.79
C LYS A 212 9.52 6.92 -6.43
N TYR A 213 9.45 7.07 -7.75
CA TYR A 213 10.20 8.09 -8.46
C TYR A 213 9.74 9.51 -8.12
N LEU A 214 8.42 9.75 -8.06
CA LEU A 214 7.89 11.05 -7.62
C LEU A 214 8.27 11.37 -6.16
N LYS A 215 8.31 10.34 -5.30
CA LYS A 215 8.74 10.48 -3.91
C LYS A 215 10.25 10.78 -3.82
N PHE A 216 11.06 10.15 -4.65
CA PHE A 216 12.47 10.46 -4.81
C PHE A 216 12.68 11.91 -5.25
N CYS A 217 11.96 12.38 -6.27
CA CYS A 217 11.99 13.79 -6.68
C CYS A 217 11.62 14.74 -5.52
N GLN A 218 10.61 14.39 -4.72
CA GLN A 218 10.22 15.18 -3.55
C GLN A 218 11.32 15.31 -2.52
N ASP A 219 12.06 14.23 -2.26
CA ASP A 219 13.13 14.26 -1.26
C ASP A 219 14.39 14.94 -1.84
N PHE A 220 14.71 14.74 -3.12
CA PHE A 220 15.73 15.53 -3.84
C PHE A 220 15.44 17.04 -3.80
N ALA A 221 14.19 17.44 -4.03
CA ALA A 221 13.80 18.85 -3.97
C ALA A 221 14.08 19.48 -2.60
N LYS A 222 13.84 18.73 -1.52
CA LYS A 222 14.05 19.20 -0.14
C LYS A 222 15.51 19.16 0.30
N ASP A 223 16.22 18.12 -0.09
CA ASP A 223 17.56 17.84 0.41
C ASP A 223 18.64 18.52 -0.42
N VAL A 224 18.37 18.83 -1.70
CA VAL A 224 19.34 19.37 -2.65
C VAL A 224 18.89 20.68 -3.27
N VAL A 225 17.72 20.72 -3.91
CA VAL A 225 17.25 21.95 -4.60
C VAL A 225 17.03 23.09 -3.61
N PHE A 226 16.34 22.83 -2.49
CA PHE A 226 16.07 23.86 -1.49
C PHE A 226 17.34 24.45 -0.85
N PRO A 227 18.35 23.66 -0.43
CA PRO A 227 19.61 24.19 0.08
C PRO A 227 20.50 24.86 -0.96
N ALA A 228 20.51 24.37 -2.21
CA ALA A 228 21.33 24.93 -3.28
C ALA A 228 20.74 26.23 -3.86
N GLU A 229 19.42 26.33 -3.89
CA GLU A 229 18.68 27.46 -4.45
C GLU A 229 17.77 28.06 -3.37
N ASP A 230 16.45 27.97 -3.51
CA ASP A 230 15.53 28.44 -2.49
C ASP A 230 14.17 27.72 -2.49
N LYS A 231 13.26 28.18 -1.62
CA LYS A 231 11.94 27.57 -1.46
C LYS A 231 11.06 27.70 -2.70
N LYS A 232 11.25 28.75 -3.50
CA LYS A 232 10.52 28.92 -4.75
C LYS A 232 10.96 27.80 -5.68
N GLU A 233 12.27 27.62 -5.88
CA GLU A 233 12.77 26.59 -6.79
C GLU A 233 12.45 25.16 -6.36
N GLU A 234 12.43 24.84 -5.06
CA GLU A 234 11.92 23.55 -4.56
C GLU A 234 10.49 23.27 -5.06
N VAL A 235 9.60 24.26 -4.92
CA VAL A 235 8.19 24.11 -5.32
C VAL A 235 8.06 24.06 -6.85
N MET A 236 8.89 24.80 -7.57
CA MET A 236 8.89 24.86 -9.03
C MET A 236 9.41 23.57 -9.65
N PHE A 237 10.51 23.02 -9.13
CA PHE A 237 11.02 21.70 -9.49
C PHE A 237 9.94 20.63 -9.30
N MET A 238 9.27 20.60 -8.15
CA MET A 238 8.21 19.61 -7.91
C MET A 238 7.02 19.75 -8.85
N ASN A 239 6.61 20.98 -9.16
CA ASN A 239 5.57 21.22 -10.15
C ASN A 239 5.99 20.74 -11.54
N ARG A 240 7.23 21.03 -11.98
CA ARG A 240 7.75 20.54 -13.26
C ARG A 240 7.81 19.02 -13.30
N ALA A 241 8.31 18.38 -12.24
CA ALA A 241 8.38 16.94 -12.12
C ALA A 241 6.99 16.30 -12.27
N VAL A 242 5.99 16.72 -11.48
CA VAL A 242 4.63 16.16 -11.59
C VAL A 242 4.03 16.40 -12.97
N ASN A 243 4.27 17.56 -13.58
CA ASN A 243 3.74 17.89 -14.89
C ASN A 243 4.39 17.09 -16.01
N HIS A 244 5.70 16.80 -15.93
CA HIS A 244 6.36 15.88 -16.83
C HIS A 244 5.71 14.49 -16.76
N PHE A 245 5.49 13.97 -15.56
CA PHE A 245 4.80 12.70 -15.38
C PHE A 245 3.32 12.74 -15.86
N ALA A 246 2.64 13.88 -15.74
CA ALA A 246 1.23 14.00 -16.16
C ALA A 246 1.04 14.16 -17.67
N LYS A 247 2.07 14.61 -18.40
CA LYS A 247 1.99 14.87 -19.85
C LYS A 247 2.52 13.72 -20.70
N ASN A 248 3.28 12.80 -20.10
CA ASN A 248 3.92 11.69 -20.79
C ASN A 248 3.31 10.36 -20.35
N ASP A 249 3.16 9.43 -21.30
CA ASP A 249 2.72 8.06 -21.00
C ASP A 249 3.90 7.15 -20.59
N GLN A 250 5.13 7.53 -20.96
CA GLN A 250 6.37 6.83 -20.66
C GLN A 250 7.35 7.79 -20.00
N PHE A 251 7.93 7.36 -18.89
CA PHE A 251 9.05 8.05 -18.26
C PHE A 251 10.33 7.70 -19.00
N GLU A 252 11.15 8.70 -19.32
CA GLU A 252 12.55 8.52 -19.75
C GLU A 252 13.43 9.51 -19.00
N GLU A 253 14.42 8.99 -18.26
CA GLU A 253 15.23 9.80 -17.36
C GLU A 253 15.96 10.93 -18.07
N SER A 254 16.52 10.69 -19.26
CA SER A 254 17.21 11.73 -20.03
C SER A 254 16.29 12.90 -20.40
N ASN A 255 15.05 12.60 -20.80
CA ASN A 255 14.08 13.63 -21.17
C ASN A 255 13.58 14.36 -19.92
N PHE A 256 13.34 13.61 -18.84
CA PHE A 256 12.99 14.18 -17.54
C PHE A 256 14.03 15.19 -17.06
N LEU A 257 15.31 14.82 -17.06
CA LEU A 257 16.38 15.72 -16.60
C LEU A 257 16.44 17.00 -17.43
N ASN A 258 16.27 16.90 -18.75
CA ASN A 258 16.31 18.06 -19.65
C ASN A 258 15.07 18.97 -19.53
N GLU A 259 13.90 18.41 -19.22
CA GLU A 259 12.65 19.18 -19.12
C GLU A 259 12.39 19.77 -17.73
N VAL A 260 12.90 19.10 -16.67
CA VAL A 260 12.54 19.42 -15.29
C VAL A 260 13.63 20.19 -14.56
N ILE A 261 14.89 20.03 -14.94
CA ILE A 261 16.03 20.70 -14.29
C ILE A 261 16.55 21.82 -15.20
N ASP A 262 16.28 23.08 -14.84
CA ASP A 262 16.82 24.22 -15.60
C ASP A 262 18.30 24.48 -15.29
N ASN A 263 18.70 24.32 -14.02
CA ASN A 263 20.06 24.58 -13.58
C ASN A 263 20.95 23.37 -13.91
N PRO A 264 21.90 23.48 -14.86
CA PRO A 264 22.72 22.34 -15.29
C PRO A 264 23.57 21.74 -14.16
N ASP A 265 23.93 22.53 -13.15
CA ASP A 265 24.72 22.06 -12.01
C ASP A 265 23.94 21.01 -11.19
N LEU A 266 22.60 21.16 -11.11
CA LEU A 266 21.73 20.23 -10.39
C LEU A 266 21.56 18.88 -11.11
N ILE A 267 21.89 18.78 -12.40
CA ILE A 267 21.82 17.50 -13.13
C ILE A 267 22.84 16.51 -12.56
N SER A 268 24.04 16.99 -12.26
CA SER A 268 25.09 16.15 -11.65
C SER A 268 24.70 15.74 -10.24
N GLU A 269 24.15 16.68 -9.46
CA GLU A 269 23.64 16.39 -8.11
C GLU A 269 22.48 15.41 -8.11
N PHE A 270 21.55 15.50 -9.07
CA PHE A 270 20.46 14.54 -9.21
C PHE A 270 20.97 13.12 -9.42
N LYS A 271 21.95 12.95 -10.33
CA LYS A 271 22.56 11.64 -10.60
C LYS A 271 23.29 11.09 -9.37
N ASN A 272 24.07 11.93 -8.68
CA ASN A 272 24.75 11.54 -7.45
C ASN A 272 23.76 11.16 -6.35
N TYR A 273 22.69 11.94 -6.17
CA TYR A 273 21.64 11.67 -5.21
C TYR A 273 20.90 10.37 -5.54
N LYS A 274 20.68 10.06 -6.82
CA LYS A 274 20.12 8.77 -7.25
C LYS A 274 21.05 7.60 -6.94
N VAL A 275 22.36 7.75 -7.13
CA VAL A 275 23.34 6.71 -6.75
C VAL A 275 23.34 6.47 -5.25
N ASP A 276 23.30 7.52 -4.43
CA ASP A 276 23.34 7.40 -2.96
C ASP A 276 22.01 6.96 -2.34
N LYS A 277 20.87 7.39 -2.91
CA LYS A 277 19.54 7.19 -2.32
C LYS A 277 18.62 6.29 -3.12
N GLY A 278 18.97 5.89 -4.34
CA GLY A 278 18.10 5.16 -5.27
C GLY A 278 17.55 3.86 -4.71
N GLU A 279 18.39 3.06 -4.06
CA GLU A 279 18.05 1.77 -3.44
C GLU A 279 16.89 1.89 -2.44
N LYS A 280 16.87 2.97 -1.65
CA LYS A 280 15.79 3.26 -0.68
C LYS A 280 14.41 3.40 -1.36
N TYR A 281 14.39 3.85 -2.61
CA TYR A 281 13.17 4.01 -3.40
C TYR A 281 12.97 2.86 -4.41
N SER A 282 13.92 1.93 -4.53
CA SER A 282 13.92 0.87 -5.55
C SER A 282 13.88 1.45 -6.97
N ILE A 283 14.74 2.44 -7.24
CA ILE A 283 14.83 3.15 -8.53
C ILE A 283 16.23 3.19 -9.14
N GLU A 284 17.21 2.55 -8.50
CA GLU A 284 18.63 2.54 -8.85
C GLU A 284 18.87 2.28 -10.33
N ASP A 285 18.21 1.26 -10.90
CA ASP A 285 18.34 0.86 -12.30
C ASP A 285 17.20 1.37 -13.20
N LEU A 286 16.28 2.19 -12.67
CA LEU A 286 15.15 2.69 -13.45
C LEU A 286 15.55 3.88 -14.32
N THR A 287 15.63 3.66 -15.63
CA THR A 287 15.88 4.72 -16.62
C THR A 287 14.66 5.00 -17.50
N SER A 288 13.75 4.04 -17.65
CA SER A 288 12.50 4.18 -18.39
C SER A 288 11.42 3.23 -17.87
N PHE A 289 10.17 3.69 -17.79
CA PHE A 289 9.01 2.88 -17.39
C PHE A 289 7.68 3.54 -17.80
N PRO A 290 6.59 2.78 -18.00
CA PRO A 290 5.25 3.34 -18.22
C PRO A 290 4.77 4.12 -17.01
N ILE A 291 4.15 5.28 -17.23
CA ILE A 291 3.67 6.15 -16.15
C ILE A 291 2.23 5.79 -15.76
N ALA A 292 2.01 5.58 -14.47
CA ALA A 292 0.68 5.35 -13.93
C ALA A 292 -0.04 6.68 -13.62
N ASN A 293 -0.98 7.09 -14.47
CA ASN A 293 -1.76 8.32 -14.31
C ASN A 293 -2.48 8.46 -12.95
N ALA A 294 -2.90 7.32 -12.36
CA ALA A 294 -3.49 7.29 -11.01
C ALA A 294 -2.48 7.74 -9.93
N ALA A 295 -1.25 7.22 -9.98
CA ALA A 295 -0.17 7.63 -9.07
C ALA A 295 0.17 9.12 -9.22
N VAL A 296 0.23 9.63 -10.45
CA VAL A 296 0.49 11.05 -10.72
C VAL A 296 -0.62 11.93 -10.14
N SER A 297 -1.88 11.53 -10.32
CA SER A 297 -3.04 12.25 -9.79
C SER A 297 -3.05 12.30 -8.26
N ASP A 298 -2.74 11.16 -7.61
CA ASP A 298 -2.62 11.09 -6.16
C ASP A 298 -1.46 11.92 -5.62
N ALA A 299 -0.30 11.88 -6.29
CA ALA A 299 0.85 12.70 -5.94
C ALA A 299 0.52 14.20 -6.07
N ARG A 300 -0.12 14.61 -7.17
CA ARG A 300 -0.57 15.99 -7.37
C ARG A 300 -1.53 16.46 -6.27
N ARG A 301 -2.44 15.59 -5.80
CA ARG A 301 -3.38 15.91 -4.70
C ARG A 301 -2.70 16.08 -3.35
N THR A 302 -1.67 15.28 -3.07
CA THR A 302 -0.98 15.26 -1.77
C THR A 302 0.16 16.27 -1.66
N MET A 303 0.68 16.75 -2.78
CA MET A 303 1.71 17.79 -2.80
C MET A 303 1.18 19.13 -2.28
N LYS A 304 1.83 19.62 -1.23
CA LYS A 304 1.57 20.96 -0.68
C LYS A 304 2.40 21.98 -1.44
N ASN A 305 1.81 22.60 -2.45
CA ASN A 305 2.40 23.74 -3.15
C ASN A 305 2.21 25.03 -2.34
N VAL A 306 2.77 25.08 -1.13
CA VAL A 306 2.61 26.22 -0.21
C VAL A 306 3.98 26.73 0.21
N ILE A 307 4.20 28.03 0.01
CA ILE A 307 5.32 28.76 0.58
C ILE A 307 4.84 29.42 1.87
N ASN A 308 5.46 29.07 2.99
CA ASN A 308 5.19 29.70 4.29
C ASN A 308 6.22 30.80 4.53
N LEU A 309 5.74 32.00 4.86
CA LEU A 309 6.57 33.14 5.22
C LEU A 309 6.60 33.31 6.74
N ASP A 310 7.65 33.96 7.25
CA ASP A 310 7.87 34.30 8.67
C ASP A 310 6.77 35.19 9.26
N THR A 311 6.05 35.91 8.40
CA THR A 311 4.92 36.78 8.73
C THR A 311 3.58 36.05 8.89
N ASN A 312 3.57 34.71 8.91
CA ASN A 312 2.38 33.86 8.88
C ASN A 312 1.54 33.98 7.59
N ILE A 313 2.11 34.54 6.52
CA ILE A 313 1.50 34.57 5.20
C ILE A 313 1.81 33.25 4.49
N GLN A 314 0.81 32.70 3.82
CA GLN A 314 0.94 31.50 2.99
C GLN A 314 0.66 31.85 1.52
N ILE A 315 1.60 31.54 0.64
CA ILE A 315 1.41 31.62 -0.80
C ILE A 315 1.12 30.21 -1.32
N LYS A 316 -0.13 29.95 -1.70
CA LYS A 316 -0.53 28.69 -2.32
C LYS A 316 -0.44 28.79 -3.84
N LEU A 317 0.35 27.91 -4.42
CA LEU A 317 0.68 27.86 -5.84
C LEU A 317 -0.08 26.70 -6.51
N ASP A 318 -1.29 26.98 -6.99
CA ASP A 318 -2.15 25.97 -7.63
C ASP A 318 -1.95 26.00 -9.16
N PHE A 319 -0.87 25.37 -9.62
CA PHE A 319 -0.49 25.40 -11.03
C PHE A 319 -0.85 24.10 -11.75
N ILE A 320 -1.80 24.20 -12.68
CA ILE A 320 -2.13 23.12 -13.63
C ILE A 320 -1.05 23.03 -14.74
N ASN A 321 -0.26 24.10 -14.95
CA ASN A 321 0.81 24.15 -15.95
C ASN A 321 2.05 24.90 -15.38
N PRO A 322 3.26 24.33 -15.43
CA PRO A 322 4.44 24.88 -14.75
C PRO A 322 5.01 26.12 -15.46
N GLU A 323 4.85 26.23 -16.79
CA GLU A 323 5.26 27.42 -17.57
C GLU A 323 4.54 28.72 -17.15
N SER A 324 3.42 28.61 -16.43
CA SER A 324 2.69 29.75 -15.90
C SER A 324 3.34 30.31 -14.63
N ALA A 325 3.93 29.45 -13.81
CA ALA A 325 4.35 29.84 -12.47
C ALA A 325 5.55 30.80 -12.47
N GLU A 326 6.54 30.57 -13.34
CA GLU A 326 7.72 31.44 -13.47
C GLU A 326 7.37 32.83 -14.00
N LYS A 327 6.36 32.91 -14.87
CA LYS A 327 5.87 34.18 -15.44
C LYS A 327 5.13 35.04 -14.42
N PHE A 328 4.61 34.43 -13.36
CA PHE A 328 3.70 35.10 -12.44
C PHE A 328 4.26 35.26 -11.04
N VAL A 329 5.37 34.62 -10.67
CA VAL A 329 5.95 34.72 -9.33
C VAL A 329 7.44 35.08 -9.38
N GLU A 330 7.77 36.26 -8.91
CA GLU A 330 9.15 36.74 -8.75
C GLU A 330 9.48 36.91 -7.26
N LYS A 331 10.70 36.54 -6.87
CA LYS A 331 11.21 36.78 -5.52
C LYS A 331 12.36 37.78 -5.62
N GLY A 332 12.38 38.76 -4.73
CA GLY A 332 13.46 39.74 -4.67
C GLY A 332 13.78 40.16 -3.23
N TRP A 333 14.79 41.01 -3.11
CA TRP A 333 15.18 41.66 -1.86
C TRP A 333 14.91 43.16 -1.98
N ASP A 334 14.18 43.72 -1.02
CA ASP A 334 13.95 45.15 -0.92
C ASP A 334 15.03 45.75 0.00
N GLU A 335 15.97 46.49 -0.59
CA GLU A 335 17.08 47.11 0.15
C GLU A 335 16.61 48.19 1.13
N GLU A 336 15.50 48.88 0.88
CA GLU A 336 14.99 49.91 1.79
C GLU A 336 14.32 49.28 3.01
N LYS A 337 13.55 48.21 2.79
CA LYS A 337 12.82 47.51 3.85
C LYS A 337 13.64 46.45 4.56
N GLN A 338 14.79 46.05 4.00
CA GLN A 338 15.61 44.96 4.48
C GLN A 338 14.80 43.66 4.63
N MET A 339 13.96 43.37 3.63
CA MET A 339 13.07 42.20 3.63
C MET A 339 13.00 41.56 2.25
N TYR A 340 12.78 40.24 2.22
CA TYR A 340 12.42 39.55 0.99
C TYR A 340 10.96 39.84 0.61
N TYR A 341 10.69 39.92 -0.69
CA TYR A 341 9.34 40.03 -1.22
C TYR A 341 9.07 38.96 -2.28
N TYR A 342 7.79 38.67 -2.47
CA TYR A 342 7.29 37.97 -3.65
C TYR A 342 6.35 38.90 -4.43
N LEU A 343 6.57 39.05 -5.73
CA LEU A 343 5.63 39.70 -6.65
C LEU A 343 4.78 38.64 -7.32
N VAL A 344 3.47 38.84 -7.32
CA VAL A 344 2.51 37.99 -8.02
C VAL A 344 1.83 38.78 -9.14
N TYR A 345 2.06 38.38 -10.39
CA TYR A 345 1.47 39.01 -11.56
C TYR A 345 0.20 38.28 -11.98
N PHE A 346 -0.87 39.03 -12.28
CA PHE A 346 -2.13 38.47 -12.78
C PHE A 346 -2.73 39.38 -13.85
N ASN A 347 -3.47 38.79 -14.80
CA ASN A 347 -4.10 39.54 -15.90
C ASN A 347 -5.53 40.00 -15.57
N LYS A 348 -6.31 39.15 -14.90
CA LYS A 348 -7.72 39.40 -14.54
C LYS A 348 -8.07 38.63 -13.27
N GLU A 349 -8.85 39.26 -12.38
CA GLU A 349 -9.44 38.58 -11.23
C GLU A 349 -10.59 37.68 -11.69
N GLN A 350 -10.65 36.46 -11.14
CA GLN A 350 -11.81 35.58 -11.34
C GLN A 350 -12.87 35.94 -10.29
N LYS A 351 -14.12 36.13 -10.74
CA LYS A 351 -15.27 36.23 -9.83
C LYS A 351 -15.64 34.83 -9.36
N SER A 352 -15.74 34.67 -8.05
CA SER A 352 -16.19 33.44 -7.39
C SER A 352 -17.64 33.09 -7.73
#